data_AF-A0A1B6L8K2-F1
#
_entry.id   AF-A0A1B6L8K2-F1
#
_cell.length_a   1.000
_cell.length_b   1.000
_cell.length_c   1.000
_cell.angle_alpha   90.00
_cell.angle_beta   90.00
_cell.angle_gamma   90.00
#
_symmetry.space_group_name_H-M   'P 1'
#
loop_
_entity.id
_entity.type
_entity.pdbx_description
1 polymer ?
#
loop_
_entity_poly.entity_id
_entity_poly.type
_entity_poly.pdbx_seq_one_letter_code
_entity_poly.pdbx_strand_id
1 'polypeptide(L)'
;SQLCQVMHNRLNASAVIAEHFTVSGDADSPVHLLTLKSQRTNKQSLINDVIESCLQERKAVSRVAYLEPGDVARPMACLRITTSVYLSEDAIDDLVESLESACRIRLAVTS
;
A
#
# COMPACT_ATOMS: atom_id res chain seq x y z
N SER A 1 11.63 14.55 -1.11
CA SER A 1 12.56 14.64 0.04
C SER A 1 13.28 13.31 0.17
N GLN A 2 14.45 13.24 0.84
CA GLN A 2 15.23 12.00 0.95
C GLN A 2 14.41 10.82 1.50
N LEU A 3 13.59 11.04 2.54
CA LEU A 3 12.75 9.99 3.12
C LEU A 3 11.59 9.54 2.21
N CYS A 4 11.01 10.44 1.42
CA CYS A 4 10.01 10.05 0.42
C CYS A 4 10.62 9.14 -0.65
N GLN A 5 11.85 9.44 -1.08
CA GLN A 5 12.55 8.60 -2.06
C GLN A 5 12.89 7.23 -1.47
N VAL A 6 13.35 7.17 -0.22
CA VAL A 6 13.60 5.91 0.48
C VAL A 6 12.32 5.07 0.57
N MET A 7 11.20 5.67 1.01
CA MET A 7 9.89 5.00 1.03
C MET A 7 9.49 4.49 -0.35
N HIS A 8 9.55 5.35 -1.38
CA HIS A 8 9.19 4.98 -2.75
C HIS A 8 10.03 3.80 -3.25
N ASN A 9 11.35 3.82 -3.01
CA ASN A 9 12.26 2.78 -3.45
C ASN A 9 11.98 1.45 -2.74
N ARG A 10 11.76 1.46 -1.43
CA ARG A 10 11.51 0.24 -0.65
C ARG A 10 10.17 -0.40 -0.99
N LEU A 11 9.12 0.41 -1.16
CA LEU A 11 7.82 -0.06 -1.64
C LEU A 11 7.92 -0.72 -3.02
N ASN A 12 8.73 -0.17 -3.93
CA ASN A 12 8.93 -0.73 -5.28
C ASN A 12 9.87 -1.95 -5.30
N ALA A 13 10.81 -2.05 -4.35
CA ALA A 13 11.74 -3.17 -4.27
C ALA A 13 11.10 -4.46 -3.72
N SER A 14 10.03 -4.34 -2.93
CA SER A 14 9.34 -5.49 -2.35
C SER A 14 8.59 -6.31 -3.44
N ALA A 15 9.07 -7.52 -3.71
CA ALA A 15 8.41 -8.46 -4.61
C ALA A 15 7.01 -8.88 -4.14
N VAL A 16 6.80 -8.97 -2.82
CA VAL A 16 5.51 -9.38 -2.22
C VAL A 16 4.45 -8.32 -2.46
N ILE A 17 4.73 -7.06 -2.11
CA ILE A 17 3.84 -5.94 -2.40
C ILE A 17 3.57 -5.86 -3.92
N ALA A 18 4.60 -6.02 -4.75
CA ALA A 18 4.48 -5.98 -6.21
C ALA A 18 3.60 -7.11 -6.77
N GLU A 19 3.38 -8.22 -6.07
CA GLU A 19 2.47 -9.29 -6.51
C GLU A 19 0.99 -8.87 -6.46
N HIS A 20 0.66 -7.92 -5.58
CA HIS A 20 -0.72 -7.48 -5.33
C HIS A 20 -0.98 -6.06 -5.83
N PHE A 21 0.02 -5.19 -5.74
CA PHE A 21 -0.12 -3.75 -5.95
C PHE A 21 0.82 -3.23 -7.03
N THR A 22 0.43 -2.12 -7.63
CA THR A 22 1.29 -1.21 -8.37
C THR A 22 1.51 0.03 -7.51
N VAL A 23 2.77 0.34 -7.21
CA VAL A 23 3.14 1.58 -6.52
C VAL A 23 3.05 2.73 -7.53
N SER A 24 2.43 3.83 -7.12
CA SER A 24 2.23 5.03 -7.94
C SER A 24 2.39 6.30 -7.10
N GLY A 25 2.67 7.42 -7.79
CA GLY A 25 3.03 8.69 -7.17
C GLY A 25 4.51 9.01 -7.32
N ASP A 26 4.84 10.30 -7.30
CA ASP A 26 6.23 10.76 -7.49
C ASP A 26 7.13 10.32 -6.33
N ALA A 27 8.39 9.99 -6.62
CA ALA A 27 9.34 9.56 -5.60
C ALA A 27 9.60 10.64 -4.53
N ASP A 28 9.42 11.91 -4.87
CA ASP A 28 9.54 13.02 -3.93
C ASP A 28 8.26 13.37 -3.18
N SER A 29 7.13 12.78 -3.58
CA SER A 29 5.83 13.00 -2.96
C SER A 29 5.77 12.38 -1.56
N PRO A 30 5.22 13.08 -0.55
CA PRO A 30 4.92 12.48 0.75
C PRO A 30 3.72 11.52 0.69
N VAL A 31 3.05 11.39 -0.45
CA VAL A 31 1.93 10.49 -0.65
C VAL A 31 2.30 9.45 -1.70
N HIS A 32 2.22 8.18 -1.31
CA HIS A 32 2.41 7.02 -2.18
C HIS A 32 1.10 6.23 -2.26
N LEU A 33 0.78 5.76 -3.46
CA LEU A 33 -0.45 5.03 -3.72
C LEU A 33 -0.13 3.59 -4.12
N LEU A 34 -0.69 2.64 -3.38
CA LEU A 34 -0.63 1.21 -3.68
C LEU A 34 -1.94 0.79 -4.34
N THR A 35 -1.91 0.64 -5.66
CA THR A 35 -3.08 0.33 -6.48
C THR A 35 -3.20 -1.17 -6.72
N LEU A 36 -4.31 -1.80 -6.34
CA LEU A 36 -4.47 -3.24 -6.55
C LEU A 36 -4.47 -3.62 -8.03
N LYS A 37 -3.71 -4.64 -8.41
CA LYS A 37 -3.70 -5.15 -9.79
C LYS A 37 -5.06 -5.74 -10.18
N SER A 38 -5.43 -5.56 -11.45
CA SER A 38 -6.77 -5.87 -11.97
C SER A 38 -7.15 -7.36 -11.90
N GLN A 39 -6.16 -8.25 -11.83
CA GLN A 39 -6.27 -9.72 -11.88
C GLN A 39 -6.82 -10.37 -10.60
N ARG A 40 -6.95 -9.63 -9.48
CA ARG A 40 -7.48 -10.19 -8.22
C ARG A 40 -9.02 -10.12 -8.21
N THR A 41 -9.69 -11.22 -7.95
CA THR A 41 -11.16 -11.34 -7.94
C THR A 41 -11.84 -10.78 -6.68
N ASN A 42 -11.12 -10.67 -5.55
CA ASN A 42 -11.63 -10.10 -4.29
C ASN A 42 -10.80 -8.90 -3.79
N LYS A 43 -10.81 -7.82 -4.58
CA LYS A 43 -10.00 -6.60 -4.35
C LYS A 43 -10.33 -5.91 -3.03
N GLN A 44 -11.58 -5.98 -2.60
CA GLN A 44 -12.08 -5.23 -1.46
C GLN A 44 -11.65 -5.86 -0.12
N SER A 45 -11.68 -7.20 -0.03
CA SER A 45 -11.25 -7.93 1.16
C SER A 45 -9.78 -7.68 1.44
N LEU A 46 -8.91 -7.87 0.43
CA LEU A 46 -7.46 -7.72 0.61
C LEU A 46 -7.05 -6.35 1.16
N ILE A 47 -7.70 -5.27 0.69
CA ILE A 47 -7.42 -3.94 1.22
C ILE A 47 -7.85 -3.80 2.67
N ASN A 48 -9.04 -4.29 3.03
CA ASN A 48 -9.52 -4.21 4.40
C ASN A 48 -8.62 -5.02 5.33
N ASP A 49 -8.18 -6.20 4.88
CA ASP A 49 -7.29 -7.08 5.63
C ASP A 49 -5.91 -6.46 5.87
N VAL A 50 -5.33 -5.84 4.84
CA VAL A 50 -4.05 -5.13 4.96
C VAL A 50 -4.19 -3.96 5.94
N ILE A 51 -5.27 -3.18 5.82
CA ILE A 51 -5.54 -2.08 6.77
C ILE A 51 -5.67 -2.62 8.19
N GLU A 52 -6.46 -3.67 8.41
CA GLU A 52 -6.69 -4.25 9.74
C GLU A 52 -5.39 -4.80 10.34
N SER A 53 -4.59 -5.52 9.55
CA SER A 53 -3.30 -6.07 9.98
C SER A 53 -2.33 -4.95 10.38
N CYS A 54 -2.19 -3.91 9.56
CA CYS A 54 -1.35 -2.76 9.89
C CYS A 54 -1.85 -2.04 11.15
N LEU A 55 -3.17 -1.89 11.34
CA LEU A 55 -3.74 -1.28 12.54
C LEU A 55 -3.44 -2.08 13.81
N GLN A 56 -3.44 -3.42 13.75
CA GLN A 56 -3.05 -4.27 14.88
C GLN A 56 -1.59 -4.02 15.30
N GLU A 57 -0.73 -3.68 14.35
CA GLU A 57 0.66 -3.27 14.57
C GLU A 57 0.83 -1.76 14.85
N ARG A 58 -0.27 -1.02 15.08
CA ARG A 58 -0.31 0.43 15.34
C ARG A 58 0.23 1.28 14.17
N LYS A 59 0.14 0.76 12.94
CA LYS A 59 0.54 1.44 11.70
C LYS A 59 -0.72 1.90 10.95
N ALA A 60 -0.87 3.23 10.83
CA ALA A 60 -2.04 3.80 10.17
C ALA A 60 -1.88 3.80 8.64
N VAL A 61 -2.62 2.91 7.98
CA VAL A 61 -2.75 2.87 6.51
C VAL A 61 -4.19 3.21 6.15
N SER A 62 -4.40 4.10 5.17
CA SER A 62 -5.73 4.61 4.83
C SER A 62 -6.16 4.15 3.45
N ARG A 63 -7.45 3.94 3.25
CA ARG A 63 -8.03 3.77 1.91
C ARG A 63 -8.11 5.12 1.19
N VAL A 64 -7.84 5.14 -0.11
CA VAL A 64 -8.10 6.31 -0.96
C VAL A 64 -9.61 6.44 -1.19
N ALA A 65 -10.17 7.64 -0.96
CA ALA A 65 -11.51 7.99 -1.40
C ALA A 65 -11.46 8.47 -2.85
N TYR A 66 -12.38 7.99 -3.68
CA TYR A 66 -12.52 8.41 -5.07
C TYR A 66 -13.77 9.25 -5.21
N LEU A 67 -13.64 10.40 -5.86
CA LEU A 67 -14.78 11.11 -6.42
C LEU A 67 -15.03 10.47 -7.79
N GLU A 68 -16.19 9.84 -8.00
CA GLU A 68 -16.54 9.34 -9.34
C GLU A 68 -16.85 10.53 -10.25
N PRO A 69 -16.13 10.75 -11.38
CA PRO A 69 -16.72 11.43 -12.51
C PRO A 69 -17.52 10.41 -13.32
N GLY A 70 -18.69 10.82 -13.81
CA GLY A 70 -19.44 10.02 -14.79
C GLY A 70 -18.52 9.51 -15.91
N ASP A 71 -18.70 8.25 -16.29
CA ASP A 71 -18.11 7.55 -17.43
C ASP A 71 -16.62 7.15 -17.40
N VAL A 72 -15.91 7.25 -16.26
CA VAL A 72 -14.54 6.70 -16.16
C VAL A 72 -14.52 5.47 -15.26
N ALA A 73 -13.92 4.39 -15.79
CA ALA A 73 -13.77 3.06 -15.20
C ALA A 73 -13.75 3.02 -13.66
N ARG A 74 -14.52 2.09 -13.07
CA ARG A 74 -14.64 1.89 -11.61
C ARG A 74 -13.31 2.12 -10.90
N PRO A 75 -13.27 2.95 -9.85
CA PRO A 75 -12.04 3.22 -9.13
C PRO A 75 -11.42 1.91 -8.65
N MET A 76 -10.19 1.64 -9.09
CA MET A 76 -9.43 0.50 -8.60
C MET A 76 -9.12 0.76 -7.13
N ALA A 77 -9.38 -0.23 -6.29
CA ALA A 77 -9.21 -0.05 -4.86
C ALA A 77 -7.71 0.13 -4.55
N CYS A 78 -7.38 1.17 -3.77
CA CYS A 78 -6.00 1.53 -3.45
C CYS A 78 -5.81 1.87 -1.97
N LEU A 79 -4.59 1.63 -1.48
CA LEU A 79 -4.11 2.11 -0.20
C LEU A 79 -3.31 3.41 -0.40
N ARG A 80 -3.51 4.35 0.51
CA ARG A 80 -2.73 5.58 0.64
C ARG A 80 -1.74 5.41 1.78
N ILE A 81 -0.48 5.58 1.47
CA ILE A 81 0.60 5.72 2.45
C ILE A 81 1.01 7.18 2.46
N THR A 82 1.15 7.76 3.65
CA THR A 82 1.60 9.14 3.81
C THR A 82 2.86 9.17 4.68
N THR A 83 3.94 9.66 4.09
CA THR A 83 5.25 9.83 4.69
C THR A 83 5.23 11.09 5.55
N SER A 84 5.27 10.95 6.88
CA SER A 84 5.37 12.05 7.84
C SER A 84 6.80 12.58 7.96
N VAL A 85 6.97 13.85 8.31
CA VAL A 85 8.27 14.51 8.56
C VAL A 85 9.06 13.93 9.73
N TYR A 86 8.43 13.11 10.57
CA TYR A 86 9.06 12.45 11.72
C TYR A 86 9.50 11.01 11.45
N LEU A 87 9.44 10.53 10.22
CA LEU A 87 9.85 9.16 9.88
C LEU A 87 11.37 9.01 9.90
N SER A 88 11.85 7.91 10.49
CA SER A 88 13.20 7.40 10.30
C SER A 88 13.21 6.35 9.18
N GLU A 89 14.39 6.05 8.64
CA GLU A 89 14.57 4.92 7.73
C GLU A 89 14.12 3.61 8.38
N ASP A 90 14.47 3.36 9.66
CA ASP A 90 14.01 2.15 10.35
C ASP A 90 12.48 2.05 10.40
N ALA A 91 11.78 3.16 10.67
CA ALA A 91 10.31 3.18 10.68
C ALA A 91 9.69 2.91 9.30
N ILE A 92 10.40 3.25 8.22
CA ILE A 92 10.00 2.92 6.85
C ILE A 92 10.17 1.42 6.60
N ASP A 93 11.29 0.82 7.01
CA ASP A 93 11.50 -0.63 6.88
C ASP A 93 10.43 -1.40 7.64
N ASP A 94 10.17 -0.99 8.88
CA ASP A 94 9.17 -1.59 9.75
C ASP A 94 7.76 -1.52 9.12
N LEU A 95 7.40 -0.42 8.45
CA LEU A 95 6.13 -0.31 7.73
C LEU A 95 6.08 -1.25 6.52
N VAL A 96 7.15 -1.32 5.74
CA VAL A 96 7.24 -2.19 4.56
C VAL A 96 7.10 -3.64 4.97
N GLU A 97 7.76 -4.07 6.04
CA GLU A 97 7.65 -5.42 6.59
C GLU A 97 6.22 -5.78 7.01
N SER A 98 5.49 -4.86 7.66
CA SER A 98 4.08 -5.08 8.01
C SER A 98 3.19 -5.23 6.79
N LEU A 99 3.41 -4.40 5.77
CA LEU A 99 2.67 -4.48 4.51
C LEU A 99 2.93 -5.81 3.80
N GLU A 100 4.19 -6.25 3.76
CA GLU A 100 4.55 -7.56 3.21
C GLU A 100 3.92 -8.70 3.99
N SER A 101 3.99 -8.67 5.32
CA SER A 101 3.38 -9.67 6.21
C SER A 101 1.88 -9.80 5.95
N ALA A 102 1.16 -8.67 5.91
CA ALA A 102 -0.26 -8.64 5.63
C ALA A 102 -0.61 -9.20 4.23
N CYS A 103 0.23 -8.96 3.23
CA CYS A 103 0.07 -9.54 1.90
C CYS A 103 0.30 -11.07 1.90
N ARG A 104 1.35 -11.56 2.57
CA ARG A 104 1.70 -12.99 2.64
C ARG A 104 0.64 -13.83 3.33
N ILE A 105 0.04 -13.34 4.42
CA ILE A 105 -1.03 -14.04 5.16
C ILE A 105 -2.18 -14.44 4.21
N ARG A 106 -2.44 -13.67 3.15
CA ARG A 106 -3.48 -14.00 2.16
C ARG A 106 -3.04 -14.97 1.07
N LEU A 107 -1.77 -15.01 0.68
CA LEU A 107 -1.27 -16.04 -0.25
C LEU A 107 -1.39 -17.45 0.35
N ALA A 108 -1.13 -17.59 1.65
CA ALA A 108 -1.21 -18.86 2.36
C ALA A 108 -2.66 -19.38 2.54
N VAL A 109 -3.67 -18.51 2.50
CA VAL A 109 -5.08 -18.87 2.68
C VAL A 109 -5.77 -19.24 1.36
N THR A 110 -5.17 -18.88 0.21
CA THR A 110 -5.70 -19.18 -1.12
C THR A 110 -4.94 -20.28 -1.89
N SER A 111 -3.93 -20.88 -1.25
CA SER A 111 -3.13 -22.01 -1.77
C SER A 111 -3.66 -23.33 -1.21
#